data_AF-A0A5A5T9J1-F1
#
_entry.id   AF-A0A5A5T9J1-F1
#
_cell.length_a   1.000
_cell.length_b   1.000
_cell.length_c   1.000
_cell.angle_alpha   90.00
_cell.angle_beta   90.00
_cell.angle_gamma   90.00
#
_symmetry.space_group_name_H-M   'P 1'
#
loop_
_entity.id
_entity.type
_entity.pdbx_description
1 polymer ?
#
loop_
_entity_poly.entity_id
_entity_poly.type
_entity_poly.pdbx_seq_one_letter_code
_entity_poly.pdbx_strand_id
1 'polypeptide(L)'
;MDILYLVDRLENLVASSKRMPLVNQIILKEADILTIIEQLRTSVPAEIKQARRVIQEKDRIIAQAQSEASMLLTRAREETDRALGREGLLKTAEDRSQDILRRANDQAQTIVRRAETHTEQMQIEADTYASETLRNLREHLLNVEMEIERTVMSIERGLESLDGRPEEESSTAMEPADEQEADDDSDALPSRSLPRRASLAADTMGGPNYPA
;
A
#
# COMPACT_ATOMS: atom_id res chain seq x y z
N MET A 1 -18.05 -72.33 -4.14
CA MET A 1 -18.33 -72.90 -2.81
C MET A 1 -17.15 -72.52 -1.96
N ASP A 2 -17.37 -71.80 -0.86
CA ASP A 2 -16.24 -71.33 -0.06
C ASP A 2 -15.53 -72.51 0.63
N ILE A 3 -14.20 -72.49 0.65
CA ILE A 3 -13.40 -73.53 1.32
C ILE A 3 -13.79 -73.57 2.80
N LEU A 4 -14.03 -72.40 3.41
CA LEU A 4 -14.45 -72.28 4.79
C LEU A 4 -15.75 -73.03 5.05
N TYR A 5 -16.74 -72.90 4.16
CA TYR A 5 -18.01 -73.61 4.27
C TYR A 5 -17.84 -75.15 4.19
N LEU A 6 -16.93 -75.64 3.35
CA LEU A 6 -16.65 -77.07 3.25
C LEU A 6 -15.92 -77.61 4.49
N VAL A 7 -15.04 -76.80 5.09
CA VAL A 7 -14.37 -77.09 6.36
C VAL A 7 -15.37 -77.12 7.50
N ASP A 8 -16.23 -76.11 7.62
CA ASP A 8 -17.28 -76.04 8.64
C ASP A 8 -18.24 -77.23 8.52
N ARG A 9 -18.57 -77.63 7.28
CA ARG A 9 -19.43 -78.80 7.03
C ARG A 9 -18.74 -80.11 7.43
N LEU A 10 -17.43 -80.23 7.18
CA LEU A 10 -16.64 -81.38 7.63
C LEU A 10 -16.56 -81.44 9.16
N GLU A 11 -16.32 -80.30 9.81
CA GLU A 11 -16.28 -80.17 11.26
C GLU A 11 -17.61 -80.57 11.89
N ASN A 12 -18.73 -80.07 11.34
CA ASN A 12 -20.07 -80.45 11.78
C ASN A 12 -20.37 -81.95 11.57
N LEU A 13 -19.89 -82.55 10.48
CA LEU A 13 -20.01 -83.99 10.24
C LEU A 13 -19.24 -84.81 11.29
N VAL A 14 -18.06 -84.34 11.69
CA VAL A 14 -17.22 -84.95 12.73
C VAL A 14 -17.78 -84.72 14.14
N ALA A 15 -18.41 -83.57 14.38
CA ALA A 15 -19.03 -83.26 15.67
C ALA A 15 -20.33 -84.06 15.91
N SER A 16 -21.11 -84.30 14.85
CA SER A 16 -22.39 -85.02 14.91
C SER A 16 -22.26 -86.54 14.79
N SER A 17 -21.05 -87.08 14.63
CA SER A 17 -20.82 -88.52 14.45
C SER A 17 -20.97 -89.30 15.75
N LYS A 18 -21.42 -90.55 15.62
CA LYS A 18 -21.65 -91.43 16.75
C LYS A 18 -20.31 -91.96 17.26
N ARG A 19 -19.95 -91.63 18.51
CA ARG A 19 -18.73 -92.14 19.16
C ARG A 19 -18.95 -93.56 19.68
N MET A 20 -17.97 -94.42 19.48
CA MET A 20 -17.98 -95.77 20.03
C MET A 20 -17.48 -95.74 21.49
N PRO A 21 -18.24 -96.27 22.47
CA PRO A 21 -17.70 -96.46 23.81
C PRO A 21 -16.59 -97.51 23.78
N LEU A 22 -15.52 -97.32 24.58
CA LEU A 22 -14.33 -98.19 24.71
C LEU A 22 -13.26 -98.08 23.62
N VAL A 23 -13.55 -97.43 22.48
CA VAL A 23 -12.57 -97.18 21.40
C VAL A 23 -12.64 -95.71 21.02
N ASN A 24 -11.50 -95.03 20.91
CA ASN A 24 -11.42 -93.62 20.47
C ASN A 24 -11.69 -93.47 18.96
N GLN A 25 -12.81 -93.99 18.48
CA GLN A 25 -13.23 -94.01 17.08
C GLN A 25 -14.62 -93.42 16.92
N ILE A 26 -14.84 -92.81 15.75
CA ILE A 26 -16.08 -92.15 15.34
C ILE A 26 -16.64 -92.88 14.13
N ILE A 27 -17.94 -93.17 14.15
CA ILE A 27 -18.65 -93.78 13.02
C ILE A 27 -19.20 -92.66 12.14
N LEU A 28 -18.76 -92.65 10.88
CA LEU A 28 -19.15 -91.70 9.86
C LEU A 28 -19.77 -92.42 8.67
N LYS A 29 -20.71 -91.76 8.00
CA LYS A 29 -21.22 -92.23 6.71
C LYS A 29 -20.20 -91.92 5.63
N GLU A 30 -19.70 -92.95 4.98
CA GLU A 30 -18.68 -92.86 3.93
C GLU A 30 -19.11 -91.92 2.79
N ALA A 31 -20.37 -92.00 2.34
CA ALA A 31 -20.88 -91.17 1.26
C ALA A 31 -20.83 -89.66 1.55
N ASP A 32 -21.09 -89.25 2.80
CA ASP A 32 -21.14 -87.84 3.19
C ASP A 32 -19.73 -87.22 3.24
N ILE A 33 -18.75 -87.95 3.79
CA ILE A 33 -17.36 -87.47 3.86
C ILE A 33 -16.69 -87.46 2.48
N LEU A 34 -16.94 -88.47 1.66
CA LEU A 34 -16.42 -88.52 0.28
C LEU A 34 -16.96 -87.37 -0.57
N THR A 35 -18.23 -86.99 -0.37
CA THR A 35 -18.83 -85.84 -1.07
C THR A 35 -18.12 -84.53 -0.71
N ILE A 36 -17.81 -84.31 0.58
CA ILE A 36 -17.10 -83.11 1.04
C ILE A 36 -15.66 -83.10 0.51
N ILE A 37 -14.98 -84.25 0.51
CA ILE A 37 -13.62 -84.38 -0.02
C ILE A 37 -13.58 -84.07 -1.53
N GLU A 38 -14.53 -84.57 -2.31
CA GLU A 38 -14.59 -84.30 -3.76
C GLU A 38 -14.87 -82.81 -4.05
N GLN A 39 -15.72 -82.19 -3.23
CA GLN A 39 -15.97 -80.75 -3.30
C GLN A 39 -14.73 -79.93 -2.93
N LEU A 40 -13.98 -80.32 -1.89
CA LEU A 40 -12.70 -79.70 -1.53
C LEU A 40 -11.65 -79.89 -2.64
N ARG A 41 -11.59 -81.08 -3.25
CA ARG A 41 -10.66 -81.39 -4.34
C ARG A 41 -10.91 -80.54 -5.59
N THR A 42 -12.15 -80.14 -5.82
CA THR A 42 -12.54 -79.30 -6.96
C THR A 42 -12.39 -77.81 -6.68
N SER A 43 -12.79 -77.36 -5.49
CA SER A 43 -12.72 -75.94 -5.09
C SER A 43 -11.28 -75.54 -4.78
N VAL A 44 -10.66 -76.04 -3.71
CA VAL A 44 -9.35 -75.57 -3.19
C VAL A 44 -8.30 -75.24 -4.26
N PRO A 45 -8.03 -76.07 -5.30
CA PRO A 45 -7.07 -75.72 -6.35
C PRO A 45 -7.46 -74.50 -7.18
N ALA A 46 -8.75 -74.31 -7.45
CA ALA A 46 -9.28 -73.18 -8.20
C ALA A 46 -9.11 -71.86 -7.41
N GLU A 47 -9.51 -71.83 -6.14
CA GLU A 47 -9.31 -70.69 -5.25
C GLU A 47 -7.82 -70.34 -5.08
N ILE A 48 -6.94 -71.34 -4.92
CA ILE A 48 -5.47 -71.10 -4.84
C ILE A 48 -4.95 -70.49 -6.16
N LYS A 49 -5.42 -70.99 -7.31
CA LYS A 49 -5.03 -70.46 -8.62
C LYS A 49 -5.51 -69.01 -8.81
N GLN A 50 -6.70 -68.70 -8.34
CA GLN A 50 -7.23 -67.34 -8.35
C GLN A 50 -6.41 -66.42 -7.43
N ALA A 51 -6.10 -66.84 -6.20
CA ALA A 51 -5.27 -66.07 -5.29
C ALA A 51 -3.88 -65.76 -5.88
N ARG A 52 -3.23 -66.75 -6.52
CA ARG A 52 -1.95 -66.52 -7.21
C ARG A 52 -2.07 -65.53 -8.36
N ARG A 53 -3.15 -65.57 -9.14
CA ARG A 53 -3.41 -64.59 -10.21
C ARG A 53 -3.55 -63.19 -9.66
N VAL A 54 -4.32 -63.01 -8.58
CA VAL A 54 -4.51 -61.71 -7.93
C VAL A 54 -3.17 -61.17 -7.42
N ILE A 55 -2.31 -62.01 -6.82
CA ILE A 55 -0.98 -61.59 -6.37
C ILE A 55 -0.12 -61.15 -7.56
N GLN A 56 -0.07 -61.94 -8.64
CA GLN A 56 0.68 -61.58 -9.85
C GLN A 56 0.19 -60.29 -10.50
N GLU A 57 -1.12 -60.07 -10.53
CA GLU A 57 -1.73 -58.86 -11.06
C GLU A 57 -1.42 -57.65 -10.19
N LYS A 58 -1.49 -57.80 -8.86
CA LYS A 58 -1.08 -56.77 -7.90
C LYS A 58 0.38 -56.36 -8.12
N ASP A 59 1.28 -57.34 -8.24
CA ASP A 59 2.71 -57.06 -8.42
C ASP A 59 2.98 -56.37 -9.77
N ARG A 60 2.24 -56.77 -10.83
CA ARG A 60 2.28 -56.09 -12.13
C ARG A 60 1.81 -54.64 -12.04
N ILE A 61 0.71 -54.38 -11.35
CA ILE A 61 0.17 -53.03 -11.16
C ILE A 61 1.17 -52.16 -10.39
N ILE A 62 1.78 -52.69 -9.33
CA ILE A 62 2.79 -51.96 -8.54
C ILE A 62 4.01 -51.63 -9.41
N ALA A 63 4.52 -52.58 -10.18
CA ALA A 63 5.65 -52.34 -11.07
C ALA A 63 5.33 -51.28 -12.14
N GLN A 64 4.13 -51.33 -12.71
CA GLN A 64 3.66 -50.33 -13.67
C GLN A 64 3.57 -48.94 -13.04
N ALA A 65 2.95 -48.83 -11.86
CA ALA A 65 2.80 -47.57 -11.14
C ALA A 65 4.16 -46.96 -10.75
N GLN A 66 5.14 -47.79 -10.35
CA GLN A 66 6.50 -47.33 -10.05
C GLN A 66 7.21 -46.82 -11.31
N SER A 67 7.06 -47.53 -12.44
CA SER A 67 7.61 -47.09 -13.73
C SER A 67 7.00 -45.75 -14.15
N GLU A 68 5.67 -45.61 -14.11
CA GLU A 68 4.96 -44.38 -14.43
C GLU A 68 5.35 -43.22 -13.51
N ALA A 69 5.46 -43.46 -12.20
CA ALA A 69 5.92 -42.47 -11.26
C ALA A 69 7.35 -41.99 -11.56
N SER A 70 8.26 -42.91 -11.91
CA SER A 70 9.64 -42.58 -12.28
C SER A 70 9.71 -41.75 -13.58
N MET A 71 8.87 -42.09 -14.56
CA MET A 71 8.73 -41.37 -15.81
C MET A 71 8.16 -39.97 -15.59
N LEU A 72 7.13 -39.84 -14.75
CA LEU A 72 6.54 -38.56 -14.39
C LEU A 72 7.54 -37.66 -13.68
N LEU A 73 8.29 -38.21 -12.71
CA LEU A 73 9.32 -37.46 -11.98
C LEU A 73 10.42 -36.96 -12.91
N THR A 74 10.85 -37.79 -13.86
CA THR A 74 11.87 -37.42 -14.85
C THR A 74 11.37 -36.29 -15.75
N ARG A 75 10.15 -36.41 -16.28
CA ARG A 75 9.53 -35.33 -17.09
C ARG A 75 9.36 -34.04 -16.32
N ALA A 76 8.89 -34.11 -15.07
CA ALA A 76 8.72 -32.94 -14.22
C ALA A 76 10.08 -32.24 -13.96
N ARG A 77 11.15 -33.02 -13.73
CA ARG A 77 12.51 -32.47 -13.61
C ARG A 77 12.99 -31.82 -14.90
N GLU A 78 12.83 -32.47 -16.05
CA GLU A 78 13.21 -31.88 -17.34
C GLU A 78 12.41 -30.60 -17.67
N GLU A 79 11.12 -30.57 -17.35
CA GLU A 79 10.28 -29.39 -17.54
C GLU A 79 10.69 -28.27 -16.58
N THR A 80 10.98 -28.61 -15.33
CA THR A 80 11.53 -27.67 -14.34
C THR A 80 12.90 -27.15 -14.79
N ASP A 81 13.79 -28.00 -15.29
CA ASP A 81 15.11 -27.58 -15.79
C ASP A 81 15.01 -26.78 -17.09
N ARG A 82 13.98 -26.98 -17.91
CA ARG A 82 13.66 -26.12 -19.06
C ARG A 82 13.09 -24.77 -18.63
N ALA A 83 12.19 -24.75 -17.65
CA ALA A 83 11.58 -23.52 -17.12
C ALA A 83 12.56 -22.68 -16.29
N LEU A 84 13.36 -23.35 -15.45
CA LEU A 84 14.53 -22.80 -14.76
C LEU A 84 15.73 -22.68 -15.67
N GLY A 85 15.64 -23.18 -16.91
CA GLY A 85 16.60 -23.03 -17.99
C GLY A 85 17.01 -21.58 -18.00
N ARG A 86 18.17 -21.35 -17.41
CA ARG A 86 18.53 -20.11 -16.71
C ARG A 86 18.37 -18.88 -17.58
N GLU A 87 18.47 -19.04 -18.89
CA GLU A 87 18.30 -18.00 -19.88
C GLU A 87 16.94 -17.30 -19.83
N GLY A 88 15.83 -18.03 -19.65
CA GLY A 88 14.49 -17.39 -19.68
C GLY A 88 14.28 -16.45 -18.50
N LEU A 89 14.56 -16.95 -17.29
CA LEU A 89 14.37 -16.19 -16.06
C LEU A 89 15.43 -15.10 -15.87
N LEU A 90 16.72 -15.40 -16.15
CA LEU A 90 17.77 -14.37 -16.10
C LEU A 90 17.52 -13.28 -17.13
N LYS A 91 17.19 -13.62 -18.38
CA LYS A 91 16.92 -12.60 -19.41
C LYS A 91 15.73 -11.74 -19.04
N THR A 92 14.65 -12.34 -18.53
CA THR A 92 13.50 -11.58 -18.04
C THR A 92 13.87 -10.66 -16.87
N ALA A 93 14.73 -11.13 -15.95
CA ALA A 93 15.21 -10.32 -14.83
C ALA A 93 16.14 -9.18 -15.30
N GLU A 94 17.02 -9.44 -16.27
CA GLU A 94 17.90 -8.45 -16.90
C GLU A 94 17.09 -7.39 -17.64
N ASP A 95 16.13 -7.79 -18.48
CA ASP A 95 15.24 -6.89 -19.21
C ASP A 95 14.47 -5.99 -18.24
N ARG A 96 13.95 -6.57 -17.14
CA ARG A 96 13.26 -5.82 -16.09
C ARG A 96 14.19 -4.86 -15.35
N SER A 97 15.42 -5.27 -15.07
CA SER A 97 16.44 -4.43 -14.44
C SER A 97 16.80 -3.23 -15.32
N GLN A 98 17.06 -3.48 -16.61
CA GLN A 98 17.33 -2.42 -17.59
C GLN A 98 16.16 -1.44 -17.70
N ASP A 99 14.93 -1.95 -17.66
CA ASP A 99 13.75 -1.10 -17.72
C ASP A 99 13.57 -0.21 -16.47
N ILE A 100 13.87 -0.75 -15.29
CA ILE A 100 13.90 0.03 -14.03
C ILE A 100 14.97 1.12 -14.11
N LEU A 101 16.17 0.79 -14.60
CA LEU A 101 17.26 1.76 -14.76
C LEU A 101 16.91 2.88 -15.74
N ARG A 102 16.28 2.54 -16.88
CA ARG A 102 15.80 3.54 -17.85
C ARG A 102 14.78 4.48 -17.21
N ARG A 103 13.78 3.94 -16.52
CA ARG A 103 12.75 4.73 -15.84
C ARG A 103 13.34 5.62 -14.75
N ALA A 104 14.26 5.10 -13.94
CA ALA A 104 14.93 5.87 -12.90
C ALA A 104 15.75 7.03 -13.49
N ASN A 105 16.45 6.80 -14.61
CA ASN A 105 17.23 7.85 -15.28
C ASN A 105 16.33 8.93 -15.90
N ASP A 106 15.24 8.54 -16.55
CA ASP A 106 14.26 9.48 -17.11
C ASP A 106 13.59 10.34 -16.02
N GLN A 107 13.23 9.73 -14.90
CA GLN A 107 12.73 10.43 -13.73
C GLN A 107 13.77 11.40 -13.15
N ALA A 108 15.02 10.96 -13.01
CA ALA A 108 16.11 11.80 -12.53
C ALA A 108 16.32 13.02 -13.44
N GLN A 109 16.36 12.82 -14.76
CA GLN A 109 16.48 13.91 -15.74
C GLN A 109 15.31 14.88 -15.67
N THR A 110 14.09 14.37 -15.49
CA THR A 110 12.90 15.21 -15.32
C THR A 110 12.97 16.05 -14.05
N ILE A 111 13.44 15.46 -12.94
CA ILE A 111 13.61 16.19 -11.66
C ILE A 111 14.67 17.29 -11.82
N VAL A 112 15.81 16.98 -12.43
CA VAL A 112 16.89 17.95 -12.66
C VAL A 112 16.38 19.11 -13.51
N ARG A 113 15.74 18.83 -14.65
CA ARG A 113 15.18 19.87 -15.52
C ARG A 113 14.17 20.75 -14.80
N ARG A 114 13.29 20.14 -13.99
CA ARG A 114 12.30 20.90 -13.21
C ARG A 114 12.98 21.79 -12.15
N ALA A 115 14.02 21.29 -11.51
CA ALA A 115 14.79 22.04 -10.53
C ALA A 115 15.53 23.22 -11.18
N GLU A 116 16.12 23.02 -12.36
CA GLU A 116 16.77 24.08 -13.14
C GLU A 116 15.78 25.18 -13.50
N THR A 117 14.65 24.83 -14.14
CA THR A 117 13.61 25.83 -14.49
C THR A 117 13.06 26.55 -13.26
N HIS A 118 12.88 25.84 -12.14
CA HIS A 118 12.43 26.48 -10.90
C HIS A 118 13.47 27.46 -10.34
N THR A 119 14.75 27.11 -10.41
CA THR A 119 15.84 27.96 -9.94
C THR A 119 15.97 29.21 -10.81
N GLU A 120 15.86 29.08 -12.13
CA GLU A 120 15.85 30.22 -13.06
C GLU A 120 14.68 31.16 -12.75
N GLN A 121 13.48 30.61 -12.54
CA GLN A 121 12.30 31.38 -12.19
C GLN A 121 12.48 32.12 -10.86
N MET A 122 13.01 31.44 -9.83
CA MET A 122 13.31 32.06 -8.54
C MET A 122 14.33 33.19 -8.65
N GLN A 123 15.36 33.05 -9.49
CA GLN A 123 16.35 34.11 -9.71
C GLN A 123 15.71 35.35 -10.35
N ILE A 124 14.88 35.16 -11.38
CA ILE A 124 14.15 36.26 -12.04
C ILE A 124 13.22 36.97 -11.05
N GLU A 125 12.49 36.20 -10.24
CA GLU A 125 11.60 36.74 -9.20
C GLU A 125 12.38 37.52 -8.14
N ALA A 126 13.52 36.99 -7.68
CA ALA A 126 14.38 37.66 -6.71
C ALA A 126 14.97 38.96 -7.26
N ASP A 127 15.45 38.96 -8.51
CA ASP A 127 15.99 40.15 -9.18
C ASP A 127 14.92 41.22 -9.39
N THR A 128 13.72 40.80 -9.76
CA THR A 128 12.56 41.69 -9.92
C THR A 128 12.19 42.33 -8.58
N TYR A 129 12.09 41.51 -7.53
CA TYR A 129 11.78 41.98 -6.17
C TYR A 129 12.85 42.95 -5.64
N ALA A 130 14.14 42.64 -5.85
CA ALA A 130 15.24 43.50 -5.44
C ALA A 130 15.19 44.85 -6.18
N SER A 131 14.94 44.83 -7.49
CA SER A 131 14.83 46.03 -8.31
C SER A 131 13.65 46.92 -7.89
N GLU A 132 12.49 46.32 -7.61
CA GLU A 132 11.31 47.03 -7.11
C GLU A 132 11.57 47.65 -5.74
N THR A 133 12.20 46.90 -4.83
CA THR A 133 12.54 47.39 -3.49
C THR A 133 13.52 48.56 -3.56
N LEU A 134 14.57 48.47 -4.39
CA LEU A 134 15.53 49.56 -4.58
C LEU A 134 14.87 50.78 -5.23
N ARG A 135 13.93 50.58 -6.15
CA ARG A 135 13.17 51.68 -6.75
C ARG A 135 12.30 52.39 -5.71
N ASN A 136 11.56 51.65 -4.90
CA ASN A 136 10.73 52.20 -3.84
C ASN A 136 11.58 52.97 -2.82
N LEU A 137 12.73 52.43 -2.43
CA LEU A 137 13.67 53.11 -1.55
C LEU A 137 14.18 54.41 -2.16
N ARG A 138 14.54 54.41 -3.46
CA ARG A 138 14.97 55.62 -4.16
C ARG A 138 13.86 56.67 -4.18
N GLU A 139 12.63 56.29 -4.49
CA GLU A 139 11.48 57.21 -4.49
C GLU A 139 11.24 57.79 -3.09
N HIS A 140 11.38 57.00 -2.03
CA HIS A 140 11.30 57.49 -0.66
C HIS A 140 12.42 58.48 -0.31
N LEU A 141 13.67 58.21 -0.71
CA LEU A 141 14.78 59.13 -0.45
C LEU A 141 14.60 60.47 -1.17
N LEU A 142 14.10 60.46 -2.41
CA LEU A 142 13.78 61.70 -3.14
C LEU A 142 12.67 62.51 -2.45
N ASN A 143 11.66 61.84 -1.90
CA ASN A 143 10.62 62.52 -1.14
C ASN A 143 11.16 63.17 0.14
N VAL A 144 12.00 62.46 0.88
CA VAL A 144 12.67 63.00 2.08
C VAL A 144 13.57 64.17 1.73
N GLU A 145 14.32 64.10 0.63
CA GLU A 145 15.15 65.20 0.14
C GLU A 145 14.33 66.46 -0.15
N MET A 146 13.20 66.33 -0.87
CA MET A 146 12.28 67.44 -1.11
C MET A 146 11.66 68.00 0.18
N GLU A 147 11.36 67.17 1.17
CA GLU A 147 10.89 67.62 2.48
C GLU A 147 11.96 68.40 3.24
N ILE A 148 13.22 67.93 3.21
CA ILE A 148 14.35 68.64 3.80
C ILE A 148 14.53 70.01 3.13
N GLU A 149 14.54 70.09 1.80
CA GLU A 149 14.63 71.37 1.08
C GLU A 149 13.51 72.35 1.49
N ARG A 150 12.26 71.86 1.61
CA ARG A 150 11.13 72.67 2.08
C ARG A 150 11.33 73.16 3.51
N THR A 151 11.82 72.31 4.41
CA THR A 151 12.07 72.71 5.80
C THR A 151 13.20 73.72 5.91
N VAL A 152 14.30 73.55 5.17
CA VAL A 152 15.40 74.52 5.09
C VAL A 152 14.87 75.88 4.61
N MET A 153 14.14 75.91 3.49
CA MET A 153 13.53 77.16 2.98
C MET A 153 12.55 77.80 3.98
N SER A 154 11.87 77.02 4.82
CA SER A 154 10.98 77.54 5.86
C SER A 154 11.77 78.13 7.03
N ILE A 155 12.90 77.52 7.40
CA ILE A 155 13.80 78.01 8.44
C ILE A 155 14.47 79.30 7.99
N GLU A 156 14.96 79.36 6.75
CA GLU A 156 15.55 80.57 6.16
C GLU A 156 14.55 81.74 6.15
N ARG A 157 13.31 81.51 5.71
CA ARG A 157 12.24 82.53 5.77
C ARG A 157 11.88 82.94 7.20
N GLY A 158 11.87 81.99 8.14
CA GLY A 158 11.64 82.29 9.56
C GLY A 158 12.78 83.12 10.17
N LEU A 159 14.03 82.85 9.79
CA LEU A 159 15.20 83.64 10.20
C LEU A 159 15.17 85.05 9.59
N GLU A 160 14.82 85.19 8.31
CA GLU A 160 14.66 86.49 7.64
C GLU A 160 13.55 87.33 8.30
N SER A 161 12.44 86.71 8.70
CA SER A 161 11.38 87.41 9.47
C SER A 161 11.80 87.84 10.88
N LEU A 162 12.85 87.24 11.45
CA LEU A 162 13.39 87.61 12.76
C LEU A 162 14.49 88.68 12.67
N ASP A 163 15.17 88.78 11.52
CA ASP A 163 16.17 89.83 11.23
C ASP A 163 15.50 91.16 10.80
N GLY A 164 14.26 91.09 10.29
CA GLY A 164 13.39 92.24 10.13
C GLY A 164 12.71 92.66 11.43
N ARG A 165 13.24 93.68 12.12
CA ARG A 165 12.52 94.33 13.25
C ARG A 165 11.21 95.00 12.75
N PRO A 166 10.10 94.85 13.47
CA PRO A 166 8.85 95.53 13.13
C PRO A 166 8.91 97.01 13.54
N GLU A 167 8.62 97.92 12.60
CA GLU A 167 8.06 99.22 12.95
C GLU A 167 6.56 99.02 13.19
N GLU A 168 6.16 99.00 14.47
CA GLU A 168 4.77 99.25 14.84
C GLU A 168 4.60 100.75 15.07
N GLU A 169 3.66 101.38 14.36
CA GLU A 169 2.85 102.45 14.95
C GLU A 169 1.37 102.29 14.57
N SER A 170 0.58 102.35 15.64
CA SER A 170 -0.87 102.26 15.78
C SER A 170 -1.55 103.59 15.44
N SER A 171 -2.78 103.57 14.87
CA SER A 171 -3.95 104.21 15.50
C SER A 171 -5.24 104.10 14.64
N THR A 172 -6.21 103.37 15.20
CA THR A 172 -7.60 103.80 15.49
C THR A 172 -8.59 104.18 14.38
N ALA A 173 -9.67 103.39 14.27
CA ALA A 173 -11.05 103.91 14.30
C ALA A 173 -12.04 102.85 14.83
N MET A 174 -12.93 103.34 15.70
CA MET A 174 -13.88 102.66 16.59
C MET A 174 -15.13 102.09 15.87
N GLU A 175 -15.63 100.99 16.43
CA GLU A 175 -16.95 100.31 16.44
C GLU A 175 -18.25 101.19 16.41
N PRO A 176 -19.51 100.66 16.27
CA PRO A 176 -19.97 99.38 16.86
C PRO A 176 -21.07 98.53 16.16
N ALA A 177 -21.25 97.33 16.76
CA ALA A 177 -22.48 96.57 17.05
C ALA A 177 -23.29 95.92 15.90
N ASP A 178 -23.44 94.59 15.96
CA ASP A 178 -24.60 94.03 16.68
C ASP A 178 -24.39 92.56 17.08
N GLU A 179 -24.89 92.26 18.27
CA GLU A 179 -24.89 90.98 18.96
C GLU A 179 -25.87 89.99 18.32
N GLN A 180 -25.52 88.71 18.31
CA GLN A 180 -26.43 87.66 18.79
C GLN A 180 -25.68 86.35 19.11
N GLU A 181 -25.58 86.14 20.43
CA GLU A 181 -25.67 84.90 21.22
C GLU A 181 -25.90 83.60 20.43
N ALA A 182 -25.01 82.62 20.65
CA ALA A 182 -25.25 81.42 21.48
C ALA A 182 -25.86 80.28 20.64
N ASP A 183 -25.49 79.02 20.76
CA ASP A 183 -24.94 78.28 21.88
C ASP A 183 -24.24 77.02 21.32
N ASP A 184 -23.39 76.43 22.15
CA ASP A 184 -23.31 74.98 22.41
C ASP A 184 -23.31 74.02 21.18
N ASP A 185 -22.20 73.33 20.93
CA ASP A 185 -22.02 72.05 21.62
C ASP A 185 -20.66 71.41 21.34
N SER A 186 -20.22 70.74 22.39
CA SER A 186 -19.03 69.92 22.52
C SER A 186 -18.94 68.75 21.53
N ASP A 187 -17.74 68.62 20.97
CA ASP A 187 -16.96 67.41 20.78
C ASP A 187 -17.72 66.05 20.82
N ALA A 188 -17.95 65.43 19.65
CA ALA A 188 -17.62 64.02 19.38
C ALA A 188 -18.20 63.51 18.06
N LEU A 189 -17.39 62.66 17.38
CA LEU A 189 -17.71 61.38 16.69
C LEU A 189 -16.95 61.24 15.35
N PRO A 190 -16.68 60.02 14.81
CA PRO A 190 -16.62 58.70 15.43
C PRO A 190 -15.36 57.89 15.02
N SER A 191 -14.69 57.19 15.95
CA SER A 191 -13.77 56.10 15.55
C SER A 191 -14.58 54.84 15.26
N ARG A 192 -14.71 54.52 13.97
CA ARG A 192 -15.30 53.27 13.45
C ARG A 192 -14.62 52.03 14.04
N SER A 193 -15.45 51.05 14.35
CA SER A 193 -15.12 49.68 14.70
C SER A 193 -14.37 48.95 13.58
N LEU A 194 -13.31 48.23 13.94
CA LEU A 194 -12.79 47.10 13.17
C LEU A 194 -13.25 45.81 13.86
N PRO A 195 -14.08 44.96 13.24
CA PRO A 195 -14.09 43.55 13.55
C PRO A 195 -13.20 42.84 12.54
N ARG A 196 -12.10 42.23 12.98
CA ARG A 196 -11.53 41.07 12.27
C ARG A 196 -10.53 40.34 13.16
N ARG A 197 -10.95 39.19 13.64
CA ARG A 197 -10.24 37.93 13.38
C ARG A 197 -11.18 36.76 13.65
N ALA A 198 -11.81 36.29 12.57
CA ALA A 198 -12.27 34.92 12.51
C ALA A 198 -11.01 34.03 12.53
N SER A 199 -10.80 33.32 13.63
CA SER A 199 -9.85 32.21 13.70
C SER A 199 -10.52 30.98 13.07
N LEU A 200 -10.29 30.77 11.78
CA LEU A 200 -10.50 29.50 11.09
C LEU A 200 -9.11 28.87 10.88
N ALA A 201 -8.71 27.98 11.78
CA ALA A 201 -7.69 26.96 11.55
C ALA A 201 -7.61 26.02 12.76
N ALA A 202 -8.36 24.91 12.70
CA ALA A 202 -7.98 23.62 13.29
C ALA A 202 -8.97 22.55 12.79
N ASP A 203 -8.97 22.33 11.47
CA ASP A 203 -9.52 21.10 10.91
C ASP A 203 -8.34 20.14 10.73
N THR A 204 -8.03 19.41 11.80
CA THR A 204 -7.00 18.37 11.80
C THR A 204 -7.65 17.03 11.50
N MET A 205 -7.50 16.60 10.25
CA MET A 205 -7.13 15.25 9.83
C MET A 205 -8.04 14.10 10.27
N GLY A 206 -9.03 13.80 9.43
CA GLY A 206 -9.69 12.49 9.37
C GLY A 206 -9.03 11.55 8.35
N GLY A 207 -8.41 10.47 8.86
CA GLY A 207 -8.29 9.12 8.25
C GLY A 207 -7.16 8.84 7.24
N PRO A 208 -6.88 7.54 6.89
CA PRO A 208 -7.49 6.29 7.36
C PRO A 208 -6.52 5.21 7.94
N ASN A 209 -7.13 4.27 8.68
CA ASN A 209 -6.58 3.02 9.23
C ASN A 209 -5.96 2.08 8.17
N TYR A 210 -4.88 1.38 8.54
CA TYR A 210 -4.45 0.13 7.93
C TYR A 210 -4.38 -1.00 8.98
N PRO A 211 -4.89 -2.21 8.71
CA PRO A 211 -4.64 -3.39 9.54
C PRO A 211 -3.45 -4.20 8.99
N ALA A 212 -2.58 -4.67 9.89
CA ALA A 212 -1.76 -5.87 9.74
C ALA A 212 -1.45 -6.43 11.14
#